data_AF-A0A9N9MIM5-F1
#
_entry.id   AF-A0A9N9MIM5-F1
#
_cell.length_a   1.000
_cell.length_b   1.000
_cell.length_c   1.000
_cell.angle_alpha   90.00
_cell.angle_beta   90.00
_cell.angle_gamma   90.00
#
_symmetry.space_group_name_H-M   'P 1'
#
loop_
_entity.id
_entity.type
_entity.pdbx_description
1 polymer ?
#
loop_
_entity_poly.entity_id
_entity_poly.type
_entity_poly.pdbx_seq_one_letter_code
_entity_poly.pdbx_strand_id
1 'polypeptide(L)'
;MQQQPHFARKRGSVSYLQKLTVLKRMIAEYTQENAALVDEIVEVQSLILVRKEERKYLLRKLCEFDGAVAQQVQRAATQASTPSSTSNSLKPKKKPSETERRSSTSKSPRRPSVKSNKKKFVQPVEVDSIGRPIFPIDLGRLTIHSLGEVVADRQEFHSEEAIFPVGYVSTRLYGSLKDPTIKCIYTCKISDETGVPTFAIACDDGTKEITGDTPDVCHSLLLQKINDALSLNVVSTRPRGNEFFGLTHPTVLHLLQSYSAAKKCVNYKWTRFEVSKTAETSKDYNDAGLSFDYLQRSINLCKYKMAPDVLQKPSDYVERN
;
A
#
# COMPACT_ATOMS: atom_id res chain seq x y z
N MET A 1 54.65 -67.55 -10.30
CA MET A 1 53.50 -67.39 -11.23
C MET A 1 52.38 -68.29 -10.68
N GLN A 2 51.15 -67.90 -10.37
CA GLN A 2 50.28 -66.78 -10.74
C GLN A 2 49.33 -66.45 -9.57
N GLN A 3 48.69 -65.29 -9.66
CA GLN A 3 48.04 -64.50 -8.61
C GLN A 3 46.67 -65.04 -8.17
N GLN A 4 46.33 -64.81 -6.88
CA GLN A 4 44.95 -64.78 -6.38
C GLN A 4 44.23 -63.52 -6.85
N PRO A 5 42.94 -63.55 -7.25
CA PRO A 5 42.16 -62.34 -7.42
C PRO A 5 41.57 -61.89 -6.08
N HIS A 6 41.96 -60.67 -5.69
CA HIS A 6 41.50 -59.93 -4.53
C HIS A 6 40.04 -59.48 -4.73
N PHE A 7 39.07 -60.12 -4.07
CA PHE A 7 37.68 -59.63 -4.02
C PHE A 7 37.58 -58.43 -3.06
N ALA A 8 37.91 -57.23 -3.54
CA ALA A 8 37.57 -55.98 -2.87
C ALA A 8 36.08 -55.66 -3.09
N ARG A 9 35.21 -56.13 -2.18
CA ARG A 9 33.76 -55.86 -2.21
C ARG A 9 33.50 -54.37 -1.89
N LYS A 10 32.93 -53.66 -2.85
CA LYS A 10 32.50 -52.25 -2.85
C LYS A 10 31.77 -51.82 -1.55
N ARG A 11 32.47 -51.18 -0.59
CA ARG A 11 31.82 -50.57 0.59
C ARG A 11 31.18 -49.20 0.32
N GLY A 12 31.57 -48.50 -0.75
CA GLY A 12 31.01 -47.18 -1.09
C GLY A 12 29.59 -47.22 -1.69
N SER A 13 29.26 -48.24 -2.48
CA SER A 13 28.03 -48.28 -3.29
C SER A 13 26.73 -48.40 -2.48
N VAL A 14 26.79 -49.01 -1.29
CA VAL A 14 25.60 -49.26 -0.44
C VAL A 14 25.14 -47.98 0.26
N SER A 15 26.09 -47.12 0.67
CA SER A 15 25.78 -45.84 1.33
C SER A 15 25.08 -44.85 0.38
N TYR A 16 25.50 -44.78 -0.89
CA TYR A 16 24.85 -43.93 -1.89
C TYR A 16 23.45 -44.42 -2.24
N LEU A 17 23.25 -45.74 -2.34
CA LEU A 17 21.92 -46.30 -2.58
C LEU A 17 20.96 -45.99 -1.42
N GLN A 18 21.43 -46.09 -0.17
CA GLN A 18 20.64 -45.71 1.01
C GLN A 18 20.31 -44.20 1.01
N LYS A 19 21.28 -43.33 0.73
CA LYS A 19 21.05 -41.87 0.60
C LYS A 19 20.05 -41.56 -0.51
N LEU A 20 20.14 -42.24 -1.65
CA LEU A 20 19.20 -42.10 -2.75
C LEU A 20 17.79 -42.56 -2.36
N THR A 21 17.67 -43.66 -1.61
CA THR A 21 16.37 -44.12 -1.09
C THR A 21 15.74 -43.11 -0.13
N VAL A 22 16.53 -42.50 0.75
CA VAL A 22 16.05 -41.46 1.66
C VAL A 22 15.63 -40.20 0.89
N LEU A 23 16.44 -39.73 -0.06
CA LEU A 23 16.10 -38.59 -0.91
C LEU A 23 14.82 -38.83 -1.72
N LYS A 24 14.66 -40.02 -2.32
CA LYS A 24 13.44 -40.39 -3.04
C LYS A 24 12.20 -40.38 -2.15
N ARG A 25 12.35 -40.82 -0.90
CA ARG A 25 11.26 -40.79 0.08
C ARG A 25 10.91 -39.35 0.46
N MET A 26 11.89 -38.52 0.76
CA MET A 26 11.65 -37.09 1.07
C MET A 26 11.00 -36.36 -0.10
N ILE A 27 11.42 -36.63 -1.33
CA ILE A 27 10.79 -36.03 -2.52
C ILE A 27 9.33 -36.47 -2.64
N ALA A 28 9.02 -37.74 -2.38
CA ALA A 28 7.65 -38.23 -2.41
C ALA A 28 6.79 -37.58 -1.29
N GLU A 29 7.33 -37.45 -0.08
CA GLU A 29 6.68 -36.78 1.05
C GLU A 29 6.41 -35.30 0.74
N TYR A 30 7.39 -34.55 0.23
CA TYR A 30 7.19 -33.16 -0.18
C TYR A 30 6.18 -33.01 -1.32
N THR A 31 6.16 -33.95 -2.27
CA THR A 31 5.19 -33.92 -3.36
C THR A 31 3.78 -34.13 -2.82
N GLN A 32 3.61 -35.03 -1.84
CA GLN A 32 2.33 -35.28 -1.21
C GLN A 32 1.86 -34.10 -0.34
N GLU A 33 2.77 -33.49 0.41
CA GLU A 33 2.48 -32.29 1.21
C GLU A 33 2.07 -31.11 0.31
N ASN A 34 2.80 -30.89 -0.79
CA ASN A 34 2.45 -29.86 -1.77
C ASN A 34 1.09 -30.12 -2.40
N ALA A 35 0.74 -31.37 -2.71
CA ALA A 35 -0.59 -31.71 -3.23
C ALA A 35 -1.70 -31.39 -2.20
N ALA A 36 -1.49 -31.74 -0.94
CA ALA A 36 -2.45 -31.43 0.13
C ALA A 36 -2.63 -29.91 0.35
N LEU A 37 -1.54 -29.13 0.27
CA LEU A 37 -1.61 -27.66 0.36
C LEU A 37 -2.35 -27.04 -0.82
N VAL A 38 -2.18 -27.58 -2.03
CA VAL A 38 -2.92 -27.14 -3.21
C VAL A 38 -4.43 -27.39 -3.03
N ASP A 39 -4.80 -28.55 -2.51
CA ASP A 39 -6.21 -28.88 -2.21
C ASP A 39 -6.80 -27.89 -1.17
N GLU A 40 -6.07 -27.58 -0.09
CA GLU A 40 -6.50 -26.60 0.92
C GLU A 40 -6.65 -25.19 0.33
N ILE A 41 -5.74 -24.77 -0.55
CA ILE A 41 -5.83 -23.48 -1.25
C ILE A 41 -7.09 -23.42 -2.11
N VAL A 42 -7.41 -24.49 -2.85
CA VAL A 42 -8.61 -24.57 -3.69
C VAL A 42 -9.88 -24.48 -2.84
N GLU A 43 -9.89 -25.14 -1.68
CA GLU A 43 -11.00 -25.06 -0.73
C GLU A 43 -11.19 -23.63 -0.18
N VAL A 44 -10.10 -23.00 0.29
CA VAL A 44 -10.13 -21.63 0.80
C VAL A 44 -10.57 -20.64 -0.28
N GLN A 45 -10.11 -20.79 -1.52
CA GLN A 45 -10.54 -19.95 -2.64
C GLN A 45 -12.04 -20.09 -2.92
N SER A 46 -12.55 -21.33 -2.89
CA SER A 46 -13.97 -21.62 -3.05
C SER A 46 -14.79 -20.98 -1.93
N LEU A 47 -14.32 -21.06 -0.68
CA LEU A 47 -14.97 -20.41 0.46
C LEU A 47 -14.97 -18.88 0.31
N ILE A 48 -13.85 -18.28 -0.10
CA ILE A 48 -13.78 -16.84 -0.37
C ILE A 48 -14.79 -16.42 -1.44
N LEU A 49 -14.96 -17.23 -2.49
CA LEU A 49 -15.93 -16.96 -3.55
C LEU A 49 -17.36 -16.96 -3.00
N VAL A 50 -17.74 -18.00 -2.24
CA VAL A 50 -19.06 -18.09 -1.59
C VAL A 50 -19.30 -16.89 -0.67
N ARG A 51 -18.35 -16.55 0.20
CA ARG A 51 -18.49 -15.39 1.11
C ARG A 51 -18.57 -14.06 0.38
N LYS A 52 -17.90 -13.93 -0.78
CA LYS A 52 -18.03 -12.74 -1.64
C LYS A 52 -19.44 -12.64 -2.23
N GLU A 53 -20.02 -13.75 -2.66
CA GLU A 53 -21.39 -13.80 -3.19
C GLU A 53 -22.42 -13.51 -2.09
N GLU A 54 -22.29 -14.11 -0.91
CA GLU A 54 -23.13 -13.83 0.25
C GLU A 54 -23.09 -12.34 0.64
N ARG A 55 -21.89 -11.76 0.72
CA ARG A 55 -21.73 -10.33 0.99
C ARG A 55 -22.44 -9.48 -0.06
N LYS A 56 -22.32 -9.82 -1.34
CA LYS A 56 -22.99 -9.11 -2.44
C LYS A 56 -24.51 -9.24 -2.35
N TYR A 57 -25.00 -10.42 -1.99
CA TYR A 57 -26.42 -10.69 -1.78
C TYR A 57 -26.98 -9.86 -0.61
N LEU A 58 -26.33 -9.91 0.56
CA LEU A 58 -26.72 -9.16 1.74
C LEU A 58 -26.67 -7.65 1.50
N LEU A 59 -25.64 -7.17 0.80
CA LEU A 59 -25.53 -5.75 0.45
C LEU A 59 -26.66 -5.31 -0.49
N ARG A 60 -27.01 -6.14 -1.48
CA ARG A 60 -28.16 -5.88 -2.36
C ARG A 60 -29.45 -5.79 -1.55
N LYS A 61 -29.68 -6.75 -0.66
CA LYS A 61 -30.83 -6.75 0.25
C LYS A 61 -30.85 -5.50 1.13
N LEU A 62 -29.72 -5.10 1.70
CA LEU A 62 -29.63 -3.89 2.53
C LEU A 62 -29.97 -2.62 1.75
N CYS A 63 -29.49 -2.50 0.50
CA CYS A 63 -29.83 -1.38 -0.39
C CYS A 63 -31.31 -1.33 -0.76
N GLU A 64 -32.03 -2.47 -0.76
CA GLU A 64 -33.49 -2.51 -0.99
C GLU A 64 -34.27 -1.89 0.19
N PHE A 65 -33.75 -1.99 1.42
CA PHE A 65 -34.40 -1.46 2.63
C PHE A 65 -33.93 -0.04 3.00
N ASP A 66 -32.71 0.36 2.67
CA ASP A 66 -32.15 1.67 2.99
C ASP A 66 -31.59 2.39 1.75
N GLY A 67 -32.36 3.36 1.25
CA GLY A 67 -32.00 4.17 0.09
C GLY A 67 -30.76 5.05 0.28
N ALA A 68 -30.38 5.38 1.52
CA ALA A 68 -29.15 6.15 1.78
C ALA A 68 -27.91 5.25 1.61
N VAL A 69 -27.99 3.99 2.02
CA VAL A 69 -26.94 2.98 1.78
C VAL A 69 -26.78 2.72 0.29
N ALA A 70 -27.89 2.64 -0.46
CA ALA A 70 -27.84 2.51 -1.92
C ALA A 70 -27.09 3.67 -2.60
N GLN A 71 -27.35 4.92 -2.19
CA GLN A 71 -26.62 6.09 -2.70
C GLN A 71 -25.13 6.06 -2.34
N GLN A 72 -24.79 5.59 -1.13
CA GLN A 72 -23.39 5.49 -0.69
C GLN A 72 -22.62 4.39 -1.44
N VAL A 73 -23.24 3.23 -1.67
CA VAL A 73 -22.68 2.15 -2.49
C VAL A 73 -22.49 2.62 -3.94
N GLN A 74 -23.45 3.37 -4.48
CA GLN A 74 -23.37 3.87 -5.85
C GLN A 74 -22.27 4.94 -6.02
N ARG A 75 -22.08 5.82 -5.02
CA ARG A 75 -20.95 6.77 -4.97
C ARG A 75 -19.60 6.07 -4.88
N ALA A 76 -19.52 4.99 -4.09
CA ALA A 76 -18.30 4.18 -4.01
C ALA A 76 -18.00 3.44 -5.33
N ALA A 77 -19.03 2.99 -6.04
CA ALA A 77 -18.89 2.33 -7.34
C ALA A 77 -18.47 3.31 -8.46
N THR A 78 -19.02 4.53 -8.49
CA THR A 78 -18.60 5.56 -9.48
C THR A 78 -17.22 6.13 -9.19
N GLN A 79 -16.78 6.17 -7.94
CA GLN A 79 -15.38 6.48 -7.60
C GLN A 79 -14.39 5.37 -8.00
N ALA A 80 -14.88 4.15 -8.23
CA ALA A 80 -14.08 3.01 -8.69
C ALA A 80 -14.09 2.82 -10.23
N SER A 81 -14.79 3.66 -10.99
CA SER A 81 -14.94 3.49 -12.45
C SER A 81 -14.77 4.79 -13.25
N THR A 82 -13.55 5.02 -13.74
CA THR A 82 -13.25 5.78 -14.97
C THR A 82 -12.35 4.89 -15.85
N PRO A 83 -12.42 5.01 -17.21
CA PRO A 83 -12.57 3.82 -18.05
C PRO A 83 -11.27 3.33 -18.70
N SER A 84 -11.13 2.01 -18.81
CA SER A 84 -10.40 1.36 -19.90
C SER A 84 -11.40 0.56 -20.74
N SER A 85 -11.58 1.02 -21.98
CA SER A 85 -12.44 0.43 -23.01
C SER A 85 -11.99 -0.97 -23.40
N THR A 86 -12.87 -1.95 -23.34
CA THR A 86 -12.92 -3.01 -24.37
C THR A 86 -14.36 -3.51 -24.50
N SER A 87 -14.84 -3.44 -25.73
CA SER A 87 -16.13 -3.89 -26.22
C SER A 87 -16.37 -5.38 -25.98
N ASN A 88 -17.59 -5.75 -25.57
CA ASN A 88 -18.39 -6.65 -26.40
C ASN A 88 -19.87 -6.61 -26.03
N SER A 89 -20.66 -6.51 -27.09
CA SER A 89 -22.11 -6.43 -27.16
C SER A 89 -22.79 -7.69 -26.64
N LEU A 90 -23.98 -7.55 -26.05
CA LEU A 90 -25.23 -8.22 -26.43
C LEU A 90 -26.35 -7.81 -25.46
N LYS A 91 -27.35 -7.09 -25.98
CA LYS A 91 -28.68 -6.89 -25.36
C LYS A 91 -29.59 -8.07 -25.74
N PRO A 92 -30.66 -8.40 -25.00
CA PRO A 92 -31.96 -7.77 -25.33
C PRO A 92 -32.94 -7.47 -24.16
N LYS A 93 -33.72 -6.38 -24.37
CA LYS A 93 -35.18 -6.10 -24.09
C LYS A 93 -35.72 -6.19 -22.63
N LYS A 94 -36.16 -5.08 -21.99
CA LYS A 94 -37.50 -4.38 -21.95
C LYS A 94 -38.64 -5.31 -21.48
N LYS A 95 -39.57 -5.04 -20.54
CA LYS A 95 -40.21 -3.86 -19.86
C LYS A 95 -41.25 -4.45 -18.82
N PRO A 96 -42.20 -3.75 -18.16
CA PRO A 96 -42.15 -2.60 -17.24
C PRO A 96 -43.06 -2.73 -15.96
N SER A 97 -42.90 -1.76 -15.04
CA SER A 97 -43.92 -1.06 -14.20
C SER A 97 -44.92 -1.78 -13.26
N GLU A 98 -44.98 -1.24 -12.02
CA GLU A 98 -46.15 -0.83 -11.19
C GLU A 98 -45.84 -1.10 -9.70
N THR A 99 -46.33 -0.44 -8.65
CA THR A 99 -47.07 0.80 -8.34
C THR A 99 -47.20 0.76 -6.79
N GLU A 100 -47.33 1.92 -6.11
CA GLU A 100 -47.87 2.07 -4.72
C GLU A 100 -47.02 1.55 -3.53
N ARG A 101 -47.10 2.06 -2.29
CA ARG A 101 -47.56 3.29 -1.60
C ARG A 101 -47.17 3.10 -0.11
N ARG A 102 -46.99 4.22 0.62
CA ARG A 102 -47.26 4.40 2.07
C ARG A 102 -46.38 3.64 3.09
N SER A 103 -45.48 4.36 3.78
CA SER A 103 -45.67 5.07 5.06
C SER A 103 -45.63 4.17 6.31
N SER A 104 -44.62 4.35 7.16
CA SER A 104 -44.82 4.64 8.59
C SER A 104 -43.50 4.83 9.33
N THR A 105 -43.56 5.81 10.20
CA THR A 105 -42.58 6.31 11.16
C THR A 105 -42.23 5.28 12.23
N SER A 106 -40.93 5.14 12.55
CA SER A 106 -40.50 4.96 13.94
C SER A 106 -39.07 5.48 14.12
N LYS A 107 -38.94 6.55 14.91
CA LYS A 107 -37.66 7.06 15.41
C LYS A 107 -37.21 6.17 16.56
N SER A 108 -35.93 5.80 16.59
CA SER A 108 -35.23 5.32 17.79
C SER A 108 -33.76 5.74 17.75
N PRO A 109 -33.13 6.00 18.90
CA PRO A 109 -32.12 7.05 19.04
C PRO A 109 -30.70 6.59 18.69
N ARG A 110 -29.98 7.42 17.92
CA ARG A 110 -28.56 7.26 17.67
C ARG A 110 -27.77 7.58 18.95
N ARG A 111 -27.03 6.60 19.48
CA ARG A 111 -25.95 6.85 20.44
C ARG A 111 -24.80 7.57 19.70
N PRO A 112 -24.33 8.74 20.15
CA PRO A 112 -23.14 9.35 19.59
C PRO A 112 -21.91 8.55 20.06
N SER A 113 -21.14 8.00 19.11
CA SER A 113 -19.80 7.50 19.38
C SER A 113 -18.90 8.70 19.68
N VAL A 114 -18.59 8.89 20.96
CA VAL A 114 -17.60 9.85 21.43
C VAL A 114 -16.27 9.49 20.79
N LYS A 115 -15.81 10.29 19.83
CA LYS A 115 -14.45 10.24 19.29
C LYS A 115 -13.51 10.64 20.43
N SER A 116 -12.93 9.66 21.11
CA SER A 116 -11.87 9.94 22.08
C SER A 116 -10.68 10.55 21.34
N ASN A 117 -10.27 11.75 21.76
CA ASN A 117 -9.05 12.40 21.30
C ASN A 117 -7.85 11.53 21.69
N LYS A 118 -7.44 10.62 20.81
CA LYS A 118 -6.25 9.79 21.00
C LYS A 118 -5.01 10.70 20.95
N LYS A 119 -4.27 10.74 22.07
CA LYS A 119 -2.97 11.43 22.18
C LYS A 119 -1.97 10.82 21.18
N LYS A 120 -1.13 11.65 20.54
CA LYS A 120 -0.04 11.17 19.66
C LYS A 120 1.30 11.38 20.36
N PHE A 121 2.19 10.41 20.27
CA PHE A 121 3.56 10.52 20.80
C PHE A 121 4.50 11.06 19.73
N VAL A 122 5.48 11.86 20.14
CA VAL A 122 6.53 12.41 19.27
C VAL A 122 7.91 12.11 19.85
N GLN A 123 8.88 11.90 18.95
CA GLN A 123 10.28 11.75 19.31
C GLN A 123 10.87 13.13 19.66
N PRO A 124 11.81 13.21 20.61
CA PRO A 124 12.56 14.43 20.87
C PRO A 124 13.31 14.86 19.60
N VAL A 125 13.10 16.10 19.17
CA VAL A 125 13.84 16.71 18.06
C VAL A 125 15.01 17.48 18.63
N GLU A 126 16.19 17.32 18.03
CA GLU A 126 17.37 18.08 18.41
C GLU A 126 17.13 19.57 18.13
N VAL A 127 17.49 20.41 19.10
CA VAL A 127 17.34 21.85 19.00
C VAL A 127 18.67 22.56 19.18
N ASP A 128 18.83 23.69 18.52
CA ASP A 128 19.99 24.56 18.67
C ASP A 128 19.98 25.30 20.02
N SER A 129 21.00 26.12 20.26
CA SER A 129 21.11 26.94 21.48
C SER A 129 19.98 27.95 21.67
N ILE A 130 19.18 28.20 20.62
CA ILE A 130 18.05 29.14 20.60
C ILE A 130 16.71 28.38 20.71
N GLY A 131 16.74 27.04 20.77
CA GLY A 131 15.57 26.18 20.85
C GLY A 131 14.89 25.91 19.51
N ARG A 132 15.55 26.18 18.38
CA ARG A 132 15.03 25.88 17.04
C ARG A 132 15.44 24.48 16.60
N PRO A 133 14.58 23.73 15.89
CA PRO A 133 14.94 22.43 15.35
C PRO A 133 16.20 22.47 14.48
N ILE A 134 17.11 21.52 14.68
CA ILE A 134 18.27 21.32 13.81
C ILE A 134 17.85 20.42 12.64
N PHE A 135 18.17 20.85 11.42
CA PHE A 135 17.91 20.09 10.19
C PHE A 135 19.21 19.44 9.68
N PRO A 136 19.12 18.28 9.00
CA PRO A 136 17.90 17.52 8.70
C PRO A 136 17.37 16.72 9.90
N ILE A 137 16.04 16.60 10.02
CA ILE A 137 15.38 15.78 11.03
C ILE A 137 15.12 14.39 10.45
N ASP A 138 15.84 13.38 10.92
CA ASP A 138 15.64 11.99 10.50
C ASP A 138 14.49 11.32 11.27
N LEU A 139 13.52 10.79 10.51
CA LEU A 139 12.34 10.09 11.00
C LEU A 139 12.27 8.67 10.39
N GLY A 140 13.42 8.07 10.09
CA GLY A 140 13.59 6.73 9.55
C GLY A 140 13.50 6.69 8.03
N ARG A 141 12.33 6.36 7.47
CA ARG A 141 12.13 6.34 6.00
C ARG A 141 11.80 7.72 5.42
N LEU A 142 11.66 8.71 6.29
CA LEU A 142 11.31 10.10 5.99
C LEU A 142 12.36 10.98 6.64
N THR A 143 12.88 11.97 5.91
CA THR A 143 13.81 12.96 6.45
C THR A 143 13.28 14.35 6.11
N ILE A 144 13.24 15.25 7.07
CA ILE A 144 12.79 16.63 6.86
C ILE A 144 14.01 17.53 6.71
N HIS A 145 14.11 18.24 5.59
CA HIS A 145 15.21 19.18 5.31
C HIS A 145 14.82 20.62 5.61
N SER A 146 13.55 20.96 5.41
CA SER A 146 13.00 22.28 5.71
C SER A 146 11.52 22.16 6.03
N LEU A 147 11.06 22.80 7.11
CA LEU A 147 9.64 22.92 7.41
C LEU A 147 8.96 24.05 6.63
N GLY A 148 9.71 24.95 6.00
CA GLY A 148 9.16 26.10 5.29
C GLY A 148 8.47 27.13 6.19
N GLU A 149 7.63 27.95 5.56
CA GLU A 149 6.87 29.03 6.18
C GLU A 149 5.37 28.76 6.13
N VAL A 150 4.70 28.93 7.28
CA VAL A 150 3.25 28.70 7.38
C VAL A 150 2.48 29.91 6.85
N VAL A 151 1.76 29.68 5.76
CA VAL A 151 0.86 30.64 5.13
C VAL A 151 -0.56 30.42 5.69
N ALA A 152 -1.07 31.41 6.42
CA ALA A 152 -2.35 31.30 7.14
C ALA A 152 -3.42 32.28 6.64
N ASP A 153 -3.04 33.25 5.82
CA ASP A 153 -3.94 34.19 5.15
C ASP A 153 -4.79 33.54 4.04
N ARG A 154 -4.26 32.47 3.42
CA ARG A 154 -4.91 31.70 2.36
C ARG A 154 -5.38 30.33 2.84
N GLN A 155 -6.61 29.96 2.49
CA GLN A 155 -7.24 28.72 2.96
C GLN A 155 -6.69 27.48 2.27
N GLU A 156 -6.14 27.65 1.08
CA GLU A 156 -5.59 26.58 0.25
C GLU A 156 -4.34 25.96 0.87
N PHE A 157 -3.63 26.70 1.73
CA PHE A 157 -2.38 26.26 2.39
C PHE A 157 -2.60 25.43 3.65
N HIS A 158 -3.84 25.06 3.99
CA HIS A 158 -4.10 24.14 5.08
C HIS A 158 -5.42 23.40 4.92
N SER A 159 -5.47 22.18 5.47
CA SER A 159 -6.64 21.33 5.53
C SER A 159 -6.96 20.97 6.98
N GLU A 160 -8.00 20.18 7.19
CA GLU A 160 -8.32 19.62 8.52
C GLU A 160 -7.14 18.85 9.12
N GLU A 161 -6.37 18.15 8.29
CA GLU A 161 -5.41 17.14 8.73
C GLU A 161 -3.95 17.62 8.68
N ALA A 162 -3.65 18.61 7.84
CA ALA A 162 -2.28 19.06 7.55
C ALA A 162 -2.21 20.55 7.19
N ILE A 163 -1.06 21.15 7.46
CA ILE A 163 -0.67 22.49 6.98
C ILE A 163 0.32 22.28 5.83
N PHE A 164 0.26 23.13 4.81
CA PHE A 164 1.09 23.08 3.60
C PHE A 164 2.04 24.28 3.56
N PRO A 165 3.16 24.26 4.30
CA PRO A 165 4.06 25.39 4.37
C PRO A 165 4.86 25.59 3.08
N VAL A 166 5.09 26.84 2.69
CA VAL A 166 5.86 27.21 1.49
C VAL A 166 7.35 27.02 1.76
N GLY A 167 8.07 26.39 0.84
CA GLY A 167 9.48 26.06 1.02
C GLY A 167 9.72 24.81 1.88
N TYR A 168 8.66 24.03 2.14
CA TYR A 168 8.78 22.71 2.75
C TYR A 168 9.59 21.78 1.85
N VAL A 169 10.53 21.05 2.45
CA VAL A 169 11.35 20.05 1.76
C VAL A 169 11.49 18.82 2.65
N SER A 170 11.09 17.66 2.13
CA SER A 170 11.34 16.36 2.76
C SER A 170 11.89 15.37 1.74
N THR A 171 12.57 14.33 2.21
CA THR A 171 12.96 13.18 1.38
C THR A 171 12.37 11.89 1.92
N ARG A 172 11.96 11.01 1.01
CA ARG A 172 11.43 9.69 1.33
C ARG A 172 12.10 8.60 0.51
N LEU A 173 12.47 7.50 1.17
CA LEU A 173 12.98 6.31 0.52
C LEU A 173 11.82 5.47 -0.06
N TYR A 174 11.85 5.18 -1.35
CA TYR A 174 10.83 4.39 -2.03
C TYR A 174 11.38 3.67 -3.28
N GLY A 175 10.55 3.03 -4.13
CA GLY A 175 11.02 2.32 -5.34
C GLY A 175 11.36 3.29 -6.48
N SER A 176 12.42 3.05 -7.25
CA SER A 176 12.82 3.88 -8.40
C SER A 176 11.77 3.84 -9.52
N LEU A 177 11.63 4.94 -10.26
CA LEU A 177 10.75 5.01 -11.42
C LEU A 177 11.28 4.22 -12.64
N LYS A 178 12.59 3.95 -12.69
CA LYS A 178 13.21 3.13 -13.76
C LYS A 178 13.14 1.64 -13.45
N ASP A 179 13.42 1.29 -12.20
CA ASP A 179 13.30 -0.08 -11.70
C ASP A 179 12.72 -0.05 -10.29
N PRO A 180 11.42 -0.31 -10.12
CA PRO A 180 10.77 -0.30 -8.81
C PRO A 180 11.28 -1.34 -7.81
N THR A 181 12.14 -2.28 -8.23
CA THR A 181 12.83 -3.22 -7.32
C THR A 181 14.11 -2.64 -6.71
N ILE A 182 14.51 -1.43 -7.11
CA ILE A 182 15.65 -0.70 -6.58
C ILE A 182 15.15 0.51 -5.78
N LYS A 183 15.81 0.81 -4.66
CA LYS A 183 15.49 1.98 -3.83
C LYS A 183 15.92 3.28 -4.53
N CYS A 184 15.05 4.29 -4.54
CA CYS A 184 15.35 5.70 -4.88
C CYS A 184 14.96 6.61 -3.69
N ILE A 185 15.65 7.74 -3.58
CA ILE A 185 15.24 8.85 -2.72
C ILE A 185 14.37 9.81 -3.53
N TYR A 186 13.19 10.10 -3.02
CA TYR A 186 12.27 11.10 -3.56
C TYR A 186 12.32 12.36 -2.71
N THR A 187 12.60 13.49 -3.35
CA THR A 187 12.51 14.82 -2.74
C THR A 187 11.12 15.39 -2.98
N CYS A 188 10.41 15.68 -1.90
CA CYS A 188 9.08 16.28 -1.88
C CYS A 188 9.18 17.77 -1.56
N LYS A 189 8.57 18.63 -2.36
CA LYS A 189 8.59 20.09 -2.19
C LYS A 189 7.20 20.71 -2.22
N ILE A 190 7.04 21.81 -1.49
CA ILE A 190 5.84 22.65 -1.54
C ILE A 190 6.29 24.08 -1.91
N SER A 191 5.76 24.62 -2.99
CA SER A 191 6.03 25.97 -3.47
C SER A 191 4.74 26.78 -3.63
N ASP A 192 4.87 28.09 -3.84
CA ASP A 192 3.77 29.02 -4.08
C ASP A 192 4.11 29.87 -5.30
N GLU A 193 3.81 29.35 -6.49
CA GLU A 193 4.10 30.02 -7.76
C GLU A 193 2.88 30.76 -8.32
N THR A 194 1.68 30.25 -8.02
CA THR A 194 0.41 30.70 -8.62
C THR A 194 -0.57 31.25 -7.60
N GLY A 195 -0.14 31.47 -6.36
CA GLY A 195 -1.00 31.90 -5.26
C GLY A 195 -1.68 30.75 -4.51
N VAL A 196 -1.46 29.50 -4.94
CA VAL A 196 -1.94 28.26 -4.31
C VAL A 196 -0.77 27.29 -4.12
N PRO A 197 -0.81 26.37 -3.14
CA PRO A 197 0.30 25.46 -2.91
C PRO A 197 0.47 24.52 -4.09
N THR A 198 1.69 24.48 -4.63
CA THR A 198 2.10 23.54 -5.66
C THR A 198 2.96 22.45 -5.03
N PHE A 199 2.62 21.20 -5.32
CA PHE A 199 3.30 20.04 -4.76
C PHE A 199 4.16 19.40 -5.82
N ALA A 200 5.37 18.99 -5.45
CA ALA A 200 6.30 18.37 -6.36
C ALA A 200 7.04 17.18 -5.73
N ILE A 201 7.26 16.14 -6.54
CA ILE A 201 8.04 14.95 -6.18
C ILE A 201 9.10 14.72 -7.27
N ALA A 202 10.37 14.87 -6.91
CA ALA A 202 11.52 14.59 -7.77
C ALA A 202 12.26 13.34 -7.29
N CYS A 203 12.57 12.38 -8.16
CA CYS A 203 13.49 11.27 -7.84
C CYS A 203 14.91 11.66 -8.24
N ASP A 204 15.87 11.20 -7.44
CA ASP A 204 17.30 11.45 -7.63
C ASP A 204 17.88 10.79 -8.91
N ASP A 205 17.08 9.99 -9.62
CA ASP A 205 17.49 9.27 -10.83
C ASP A 205 17.41 10.10 -12.13
N GLY A 206 17.14 11.41 -12.03
CA GLY A 206 17.06 12.33 -13.16
C GLY A 206 15.77 12.24 -13.97
N THR A 207 14.75 11.57 -13.47
CA THR A 207 13.41 11.57 -14.08
C THR A 207 12.70 12.92 -13.92
N LYS A 208 11.77 13.21 -14.85
CA LYS A 208 10.96 14.44 -14.78
C LYS A 208 10.14 14.46 -13.49
N GLU A 209 10.27 15.57 -12.76
CA GLU A 209 9.52 15.88 -11.54
C GLU A 209 8.01 15.72 -11.77
N ILE A 210 7.35 15.12 -10.78
CA ILE A 210 5.90 14.96 -10.74
C ILE A 210 5.34 16.14 -9.98
N THR A 211 4.53 16.96 -10.64
CA THR A 211 3.87 18.12 -10.02
C THR A 211 2.36 17.93 -9.97
N GLY A 212 1.71 18.62 -9.03
CA GLY A 212 0.25 18.63 -8.92
C GLY A 212 -0.27 19.58 -7.85
N ASP A 213 -1.57 19.85 -7.93
CA ASP A 213 -2.25 20.85 -7.08
C ASP A 213 -2.55 20.32 -5.66
N THR A 214 -2.39 19.01 -5.45
CA THR A 214 -2.54 18.39 -4.13
C THR A 214 -1.47 17.30 -3.92
N PRO A 215 -1.12 16.98 -2.67
CA PRO A 215 -0.21 15.87 -2.37
C PRO A 215 -0.71 14.53 -2.94
N ASP A 216 -2.02 14.30 -2.88
CA ASP A 216 -2.64 13.06 -3.35
C ASP A 216 -2.53 12.92 -4.86
N VAL A 217 -2.63 14.01 -5.63
CA VAL A 217 -2.40 13.98 -7.08
C VAL A 217 -0.97 13.56 -7.39
N CYS A 218 0.02 14.18 -6.75
CA CYS A 218 1.43 13.83 -6.94
C CYS A 218 1.70 12.35 -6.60
N HIS A 219 1.17 11.90 -5.46
CA HIS A 219 1.34 10.51 -5.03
C HIS A 219 0.61 9.52 -5.94
N SER A 220 -0.58 9.85 -6.45
CA SER A 220 -1.29 9.02 -7.43
C SER A 220 -0.46 8.80 -8.68
N LEU A 221 0.10 9.88 -9.23
CA LEU A 221 0.95 9.85 -10.42
C LEU A 221 2.24 9.05 -10.17
N LEU A 222 2.85 9.19 -8.98
CA LEU A 222 3.99 8.36 -8.57
C LEU A 222 3.64 6.88 -8.60
N LEU A 223 2.55 6.47 -7.94
CA LEU A 223 2.13 5.07 -7.89
C LEU A 223 1.78 4.52 -9.28
N GLN A 224 1.14 5.35 -10.12
CA GLN A 224 0.86 4.99 -11.51
C GLN A 224 2.15 4.72 -12.28
N LYS A 225 3.14 5.62 -12.23
CA LYS A 225 4.44 5.42 -12.89
C LYS A 225 5.15 4.15 -12.41
N ILE A 226 5.06 3.81 -11.12
CA ILE A 226 5.61 2.57 -10.56
C ILE A 226 4.93 1.33 -11.17
N ASN A 227 3.61 1.33 -11.25
CA ASN A 227 2.86 0.23 -11.87
C ASN A 227 3.18 0.11 -13.38
N ASP A 228 3.28 1.25 -14.08
CA ASP A 228 3.63 1.31 -15.50
C ASP A 228 5.03 0.76 -15.76
N ALA A 229 6.02 1.13 -14.95
CA ALA A 229 7.39 0.64 -15.04
C ALA A 229 7.49 -0.89 -14.85
N LEU A 230 6.57 -1.48 -14.10
CA LEU A 230 6.48 -2.93 -13.91
C LEU A 230 5.54 -3.62 -14.91
N SER A 231 4.77 -2.84 -15.69
CA SER A 231 3.64 -3.34 -16.48
C SER A 231 2.67 -4.22 -15.68
N LEU A 232 2.53 -3.93 -14.38
CA LEU A 232 1.76 -4.69 -13.41
C LEU A 232 1.10 -3.75 -12.40
N ASN A 233 -0.13 -4.05 -12.01
CA ASN A 233 -0.83 -3.30 -10.96
C ASN A 233 -0.43 -3.83 -9.56
N VAL A 234 0.80 -3.52 -9.14
CA VAL A 234 1.37 -3.97 -7.86
C VAL A 234 0.97 -3.07 -6.68
N VAL A 235 0.68 -1.79 -6.92
CA VAL A 235 0.17 -0.87 -5.92
C VAL A 235 -1.23 -0.40 -6.33
N SER A 236 -2.24 -0.91 -5.64
CA SER A 236 -3.66 -0.54 -5.83
C SER A 236 -4.23 0.22 -4.62
N THR A 237 -3.36 0.75 -3.76
CA THR A 237 -3.76 1.49 -2.56
C THR A 237 -4.30 2.87 -2.93
N ARG A 238 -5.18 3.40 -2.07
CA ARG A 238 -5.63 4.79 -2.17
C ARG A 238 -4.42 5.72 -2.06
N PRO A 239 -4.36 6.82 -2.81
CA PRO A 239 -3.33 7.84 -2.64
C PRO A 239 -3.31 8.39 -1.21
N ARG A 240 -2.11 8.59 -0.66
CA ARG A 240 -1.83 9.06 0.70
C ARG A 240 -0.72 10.11 0.66
N GLY A 241 -0.91 11.13 -0.16
CA GLY A 241 0.10 12.15 -0.45
C GLY A 241 0.55 12.91 0.78
N ASN A 242 -0.37 13.29 1.67
CA ASN A 242 -0.02 13.93 2.93
C ASN A 242 0.97 13.09 3.77
N GLU A 243 0.84 11.77 3.72
CA GLU A 243 1.70 10.83 4.44
C GLU A 243 3.03 10.62 3.71
N PHE A 244 2.99 10.54 2.37
CA PHE A 244 4.18 10.45 1.54
C PHE A 244 5.08 11.70 1.69
N PHE A 245 4.51 12.90 1.68
CA PHE A 245 5.23 14.15 1.96
C PHE A 245 5.68 14.26 3.43
N GLY A 246 5.08 13.48 4.33
CA GLY A 246 5.38 13.50 5.76
C GLY A 246 4.62 14.55 6.58
N LEU A 247 3.68 15.27 5.96
CA LEU A 247 2.95 16.39 6.57
C LEU A 247 2.07 15.98 7.74
N THR A 248 1.62 14.73 7.75
CA THR A 248 0.81 14.14 8.85
C THR A 248 1.65 13.33 9.84
N HIS A 249 2.97 13.31 9.68
CA HIS A 249 3.86 12.67 10.64
C HIS A 249 3.74 13.39 12.01
N PRO A 250 3.60 12.66 13.14
CA PRO A 250 3.38 13.28 14.45
C PRO A 250 4.39 14.38 14.79
N THR A 251 5.68 14.13 14.56
CA THR A 251 6.75 15.11 14.78
C THR A 251 6.58 16.35 13.89
N VAL A 252 6.26 16.18 12.61
CA VAL A 252 6.08 17.30 11.67
C VAL A 252 4.87 18.14 12.07
N LEU A 253 3.74 17.49 12.38
CA LEU A 253 2.55 18.20 12.87
C LEU A 253 2.83 18.97 14.16
N HIS A 254 3.60 18.38 15.09
CA HIS A 254 3.98 19.05 16.34
C HIS A 254 4.84 20.30 16.09
N LEU A 255 5.84 20.18 15.21
CA LEU A 255 6.71 21.29 14.85
C LEU A 255 5.95 22.38 14.09
N LEU A 256 5.08 22.03 13.14
CA LEU A 256 4.27 23.02 12.42
C LEU A 256 3.28 23.73 13.35
N GLN A 257 2.71 23.04 14.34
CA GLN A 257 1.84 23.65 15.35
C GLN A 257 2.55 24.65 16.27
N SER A 258 3.89 24.59 16.42
CA SER A 258 4.61 25.59 17.21
C SER A 258 4.76 26.94 16.52
N TYR A 259 4.50 27.02 15.21
CA TYR A 259 4.55 28.29 14.47
C TYR A 259 3.41 29.21 14.91
N SER A 260 3.71 30.49 15.13
CA SER A 260 2.70 31.48 15.52
C SER A 260 1.57 31.60 14.49
N ALA A 261 1.91 31.49 13.20
CA ALA A 261 0.96 31.52 12.09
C ALA A 261 0.01 30.30 12.06
N ALA A 262 0.40 29.14 12.58
CA ALA A 262 -0.46 27.95 12.60
C ALA A 262 -1.75 28.17 13.41
N LYS A 263 -1.73 29.10 14.39
CA LYS A 263 -2.93 29.51 15.16
C LYS A 263 -3.98 30.23 14.31
N LYS A 264 -3.59 30.78 13.16
CA LYS A 264 -4.47 31.49 12.23
C LYS A 264 -5.05 30.58 11.14
N CYS A 265 -4.60 29.33 11.04
CA CYS A 265 -5.11 28.34 10.09
C CYS A 265 -6.51 27.85 10.52
N VAL A 266 -7.56 28.50 10.02
CA VAL A 266 -8.96 28.30 10.45
C VAL A 266 -9.48 26.88 10.25
N ASN A 267 -9.04 26.20 9.19
CA ASN A 267 -9.53 24.85 8.88
C ASN A 267 -8.73 23.74 9.59
N TYR A 268 -7.58 24.07 10.19
CA TYR A 268 -6.66 23.08 10.75
C TYR A 268 -7.08 22.58 12.13
N LYS A 269 -7.17 21.26 12.31
CA LYS A 269 -7.49 20.66 13.62
C LYS A 269 -6.24 20.35 14.43
N TRP A 270 -6.13 21.06 15.55
CA TRP A 270 -5.04 20.89 16.52
C TRP A 270 -5.05 19.49 17.12
N THR A 271 -3.86 18.91 17.21
CA THR A 271 -3.61 17.61 17.82
C THR A 271 -2.74 17.78 19.05
N ARG A 272 -3.06 17.09 20.15
CA ARG A 272 -2.21 17.08 21.34
C ARG A 272 -1.10 16.05 21.21
N PHE A 273 0.12 16.47 21.51
CA PHE A 273 1.31 15.64 21.47
C PHE A 273 1.93 15.46 22.84
N GLU A 274 2.50 14.29 23.10
CA GLU A 274 3.34 14.02 24.27
C GLU A 274 4.71 13.54 23.78
N VAL A 275 5.79 14.15 24.31
CA VAL A 275 7.16 13.76 23.98
C VAL A 275 7.52 12.52 24.79
N SER A 276 7.95 11.45 24.13
CA SER A 276 8.40 10.23 24.80
C SER A 276 9.74 9.77 24.24
N LYS A 277 10.67 9.42 25.14
CA LYS A 277 11.98 8.83 24.77
C LYS A 277 11.85 7.41 24.21
N THR A 278 10.76 6.72 24.54
CA THR A 278 10.39 5.40 24.02
C THR A 278 9.32 5.48 22.93
N ALA A 279 9.13 6.65 22.30
CA ALA A 279 8.26 6.75 21.13
C ALA A 279 8.84 5.86 20.02
N GLU A 280 8.28 4.64 19.91
CA GLU A 280 8.59 3.71 18.83
C GLU A 280 8.45 4.43 17.50
N THR A 281 9.54 4.39 16.74
CA THR A 281 9.63 4.95 15.40
C THR A 281 8.54 4.32 14.54
N SER A 282 7.63 5.17 14.08
CA SER A 282 6.65 4.92 13.03
C SER A 282 5.49 3.96 13.36
N LYS A 283 4.27 4.43 13.03
CA LYS A 283 3.30 3.51 12.42
C LYS A 283 4.03 2.96 11.20
N ASP A 284 4.53 1.73 11.28
CA ASP A 284 4.99 1.03 10.09
C ASP A 284 3.84 1.07 9.10
N TYR A 285 4.02 1.85 8.04
CA TYR A 285 3.06 1.90 6.97
C TYR A 285 3.16 0.56 6.28
N ASN A 286 2.34 -0.39 6.74
CA ASN A 286 2.10 -1.69 6.12
C ASN A 286 1.36 -1.52 4.79
N ASP A 287 1.88 -0.64 3.94
CA ASP A 287 1.24 -0.08 2.76
C ASP A 287 2.29 -0.02 1.66
N ALA A 288 2.01 -0.71 0.56
CA ALA A 288 2.92 -0.78 -0.57
C ALA A 288 3.16 0.58 -1.20
N GLY A 289 2.25 1.55 -1.05
CA GLY A 289 2.38 2.91 -1.59
C GLY A 289 3.34 3.82 -0.81
N LEU A 290 3.66 3.47 0.44
CA LEU A 290 4.47 4.31 1.34
C LEU A 290 5.79 3.65 1.77
N SER A 291 5.90 2.32 1.64
CA SER A 291 7.04 1.53 2.10
C SER A 291 7.62 0.69 0.97
N PHE A 292 8.91 0.88 0.70
CA PHE A 292 9.66 0.07 -0.26
C PHE A 292 9.59 -1.43 0.07
N ASP A 293 9.67 -1.80 1.35
CA ASP A 293 9.65 -3.22 1.75
C ASP A 293 8.30 -3.87 1.40
N TYR A 294 7.20 -3.13 1.54
CA TYR A 294 5.87 -3.60 1.15
C TYR A 294 5.65 -3.56 -0.36
N LEU A 295 6.19 -2.56 -1.05
CA LEU A 295 6.24 -2.53 -2.51
C LEU A 295 6.94 -3.79 -3.05
N GLN A 296 8.14 -4.10 -2.54
CA GLN A 296 8.92 -5.26 -2.95
C GLN A 296 8.17 -6.57 -2.70
N ARG A 297 7.50 -6.70 -1.55
CA ARG A 297 6.62 -7.85 -1.26
C ARG A 297 5.49 -7.96 -2.27
N SER A 298 4.85 -6.84 -2.62
CA SER A 298 3.77 -6.83 -3.62
C SER A 298 4.26 -7.24 -5.01
N ILE A 299 5.42 -6.72 -5.43
CA ILE A 299 6.09 -7.10 -6.67
C ILE A 299 6.35 -8.60 -6.70
N ASN A 300 6.95 -9.15 -5.64
CA ASN A 300 7.27 -10.57 -5.55
C ASN A 300 6.00 -11.44 -5.60
N LEU A 301 4.92 -11.01 -4.94
CA LEU A 301 3.63 -11.70 -4.97
C LEU A 301 3.02 -11.72 -6.38
N CYS A 302 3.08 -10.60 -7.10
CA CYS A 302 2.63 -10.52 -8.49
C CYS A 302 3.48 -11.40 -9.41
N LYS A 303 4.81 -11.40 -9.26
CA LYS A 303 5.72 -12.27 -10.01
C LYS A 303 5.40 -13.75 -9.77
N TYR A 304 5.15 -14.14 -8.52
CA TYR A 304 4.76 -15.52 -8.18
C TYR A 304 3.44 -15.93 -8.81
N LYS A 305 2.41 -15.08 -8.76
CA LYS A 305 1.08 -15.36 -9.36
C LYS A 305 1.10 -15.42 -10.89
N MET A 306 2.05 -14.75 -11.52
CA MET A 306 2.20 -14.69 -12.98
C MET A 306 3.22 -15.72 -13.49
N ALA A 307 3.94 -16.41 -12.60
CA ALA A 307 4.82 -17.50 -12.99
C ALA A 307 3.94 -18.59 -13.61
N PRO A 308 4.23 -19.06 -14.84
CA PRO A 308 3.59 -20.25 -15.35
C PRO A 308 3.83 -21.38 -14.35
N ASP A 309 2.85 -22.25 -14.12
CA ASP A 309 3.04 -23.51 -13.40
C ASP A 309 4.05 -24.37 -14.19
N VAL A 310 5.32 -24.05 -14.07
CA VAL A 310 6.40 -24.85 -14.63
C VAL A 310 6.59 -26.00 -13.65
N LEU A 311 5.70 -26.99 -13.75
CA LEU A 311 6.11 -28.37 -13.60
C LEU A 311 7.21 -28.58 -14.65
N GLN A 312 8.46 -28.37 -14.26
CA GLN A 312 9.59 -28.83 -15.05
C GLN A 312 9.39 -30.33 -15.21
N LYS A 313 8.98 -30.77 -16.41
CA LYS A 313 9.07 -32.19 -16.76
C LYS A 313 10.52 -32.60 -16.51
N PRO A 314 10.79 -33.61 -15.67
CA PRO A 314 12.15 -34.09 -15.47
C PRO A 314 12.75 -34.47 -16.83
N SER A 315 13.99 -34.03 -17.09
CA SER A 315 14.67 -34.08 -18.40
C SER A 315 15.04 -35.49 -18.88
N ASP A 316 14.49 -36.54 -18.30
CA ASP A 316 14.84 -37.93 -18.61
C ASP A 316 13.65 -38.66 -19.24
N TYR A 317 13.16 -38.14 -20.36
CA TYR A 317 12.44 -38.93 -21.35
C TYR A 317 13.26 -38.95 -22.64
N VAL A 318 14.39 -39.67 -22.57
CA VAL A 318 15.04 -40.16 -23.78
C VAL A 318 14.18 -41.32 -24.27
N GLU A 319 13.43 -41.10 -25.34
CA GLU A 319 12.85 -42.17 -26.16
C GLU A 319 13.96 -43.17 -26.47
N ARG A 320 13.80 -44.42 -25.98
CA ARG A 320 14.55 -45.55 -26.51
C ARG A 320 13.56 -46.46 -27.21
N ASN A 321 13.77 -46.52 -28.53
CA ASN A 321 13.21 -47.45 -29.52
C ASN A 321 13.05 -48.87 -29.00
#